data_AF-A0A2D8AU53-F1
#
_entry.id   AF-A0A2D8AU53-F1
#
_cell.length_a   1.000
_cell.length_b   1.000
_cell.length_c   1.000
_cell.angle_alpha   90.00
_cell.angle_beta   90.00
_cell.angle_gamma   90.00
#
_symmetry.space_group_name_H-M   'P 1'
#
loop_
_entity.id
_entity.type
_entity.pdbx_description
1 polymer ?
#
loop_
_entity_poly.entity_id
_entity_poly.type
_entity_poly.pdbx_seq_one_letter_code
_entity_poly.pdbx_strand_id
1 'polypeptide(L)'
;MILPLIASMSEDALRAVPNELREGSLALGATRIETTFRVMLQASLSGIIASIILALSRAVGETMAVTLAVGTVAVYTSNMFLPAQTMTAYIAQRVGGDLPFGEIGYLTIFAVGLYLFVITLCLNLLGNKVLSTYREAY
;
A
#
# COMPACT_ATOMS: atom_id res chain seq x y z
N MET A 1 7.94 7.53 2.31
CA MET A 1 9.04 6.55 2.45
C MET A 1 8.68 5.17 1.86
N ILE A 2 7.94 5.15 0.75
CA ILE A 2 7.27 3.94 0.24
C ILE A 2 8.16 3.18 -0.75
N LEU A 3 8.91 3.91 -1.60
CA LEU A 3 9.84 3.36 -2.59
C LEU A 3 10.93 2.44 -1.99
N PRO A 4 11.71 2.85 -0.96
CA PRO A 4 12.73 1.98 -0.39
C PRO A 4 12.13 0.74 0.31
N LEU A 5 10.91 0.85 0.84
CA LEU A 5 10.21 -0.29 1.45
C LEU A 5 9.82 -1.34 0.41
N ILE A 6 9.25 -0.90 -0.72
CA ILE A 6 8.93 -1.80 -1.85
C ILE A 6 10.20 -2.45 -2.37
N ALA A 7 11.28 -1.67 -2.55
CA ALA A 7 12.54 -2.18 -3.05
C ALA A 7 13.14 -3.26 -2.15
N SER A 8 13.25 -2.99 -0.84
CA SER A 8 13.79 -3.95 0.14
C SER A 8 12.96 -5.23 0.20
N MET A 9 11.63 -5.11 0.31
CA MET A 9 10.76 -6.29 0.41
C MET A 9 10.71 -7.11 -0.90
N SER A 10 10.83 -6.44 -2.04
CA SER A 10 10.91 -7.14 -3.34
C SER A 10 12.26 -7.84 -3.51
N GLU A 11 13.34 -7.29 -2.97
CA GLU A 11 14.64 -7.95 -2.91
C GLU A 11 14.59 -9.20 -2.01
N ASP A 12 13.94 -9.10 -0.85
CA ASP A 12 13.73 -10.24 0.05
C ASP A 12 12.93 -11.35 -0.65
N ALA A 13 11.89 -11.00 -1.40
CA ALA A 13 11.10 -11.95 -2.19
C ALA A 13 11.92 -12.66 -3.29
N LEU A 14 12.82 -11.93 -3.96
CA LEU A 14 13.72 -12.50 -4.96
C LEU A 14 14.80 -13.40 -4.34
N ARG A 15 15.28 -13.07 -3.14
CA ARG A 15 16.27 -13.85 -2.38
C ARG A 15 15.68 -15.12 -1.78
N ALA A 16 14.38 -15.15 -1.51
CA ALA A 16 13.68 -16.33 -1.00
C ALA A 16 13.55 -17.46 -2.04
N VAL A 17 13.71 -17.16 -3.34
CA VAL A 17 13.70 -18.19 -4.40
C VAL A 17 14.95 -19.08 -4.26
N PRO A 18 14.81 -20.41 -4.13
CA PRO A 18 15.93 -21.30 -3.94
C PRO A 18 16.86 -21.29 -5.16
N ASN A 19 18.17 -21.39 -4.88
CA ASN A 19 19.20 -21.38 -5.91
C ASN A 19 19.07 -22.57 -6.88
N GLU A 20 18.44 -23.66 -6.46
CA GLU A 20 18.17 -24.83 -7.31
C GLU A 20 17.38 -24.48 -8.58
N LEU A 21 16.39 -23.58 -8.48
CA LEU A 21 15.62 -23.12 -9.65
C LEU A 21 16.49 -22.29 -10.60
N ARG A 22 17.45 -21.53 -10.05
CA ARG A 22 18.39 -20.72 -10.84
C ARG A 22 19.41 -21.61 -11.54
N GLU A 23 19.99 -22.58 -10.82
CA GLU A 23 20.96 -23.52 -11.36
C GLU A 23 20.33 -24.48 -12.36
N GLY A 24 19.11 -24.96 -12.11
CA GLY A 24 18.34 -25.79 -13.05
C GLY A 24 18.03 -25.05 -14.36
N SER A 25 17.65 -23.78 -14.28
CA SER A 25 17.46 -22.92 -15.45
C SER A 25 18.74 -22.76 -16.29
N LEU A 26 19.88 -22.50 -15.62
CA LEU A 26 21.17 -22.39 -16.29
C LEU A 26 21.64 -23.71 -16.89
N ALA A 27 21.38 -24.85 -16.23
CA ALA A 27 21.71 -26.19 -16.71
C ALA A 27 20.92 -26.57 -17.98
N LEU A 28 19.72 -26.03 -18.14
CA LEU A 28 18.90 -26.16 -19.36
C LEU A 28 19.35 -25.25 -20.51
N GLY A 29 20.45 -24.49 -20.33
CA GLY A 29 21.00 -23.60 -21.35
C GLY A 29 20.34 -22.22 -21.41
N ALA A 30 19.51 -21.85 -20.41
CA ALA A 30 18.91 -20.52 -20.36
C ALA A 30 19.96 -19.45 -20.03
N THR A 31 19.78 -18.25 -20.58
CA THR A 31 20.63 -17.10 -20.24
C THR A 31 20.31 -16.57 -18.84
N ARG A 32 21.25 -15.80 -18.24
CA ARG A 32 21.01 -15.14 -16.95
C ARG A 32 19.79 -14.21 -16.99
N ILE A 33 19.56 -13.55 -18.13
CA ILE A 33 18.42 -12.65 -18.32
C ILE A 33 17.11 -13.46 -18.36
N GLU A 34 17.06 -14.55 -19.15
CA GLU A 34 15.88 -15.41 -19.21
C GLU A 34 15.56 -16.05 -17.86
N THR A 35 16.58 -16.54 -17.15
CA THR A 35 16.43 -17.09 -15.79
C THR A 35 15.84 -16.05 -14.84
N THR A 36 16.26 -14.79 -14.96
CA THR A 36 15.75 -13.71 -14.10
C THR A 36 14.29 -13.38 -14.41
N PHE A 37 13.94 -13.16 -15.68
CA PHE A 37 12.58 -12.72 -16.05
C PHE A 37 11.55 -13.85 -16.08
N ARG A 38 11.92 -15.06 -16.52
CA ARG A 38 10.98 -16.18 -16.69
C ARG A 38 10.90 -17.11 -15.49
N VAL A 39 11.96 -17.24 -14.69
CA VAL A 39 11.98 -18.19 -13.56
C VAL A 39 11.90 -17.42 -12.26
N MET A 40 12.90 -16.58 -11.97
CA MET A 40 12.99 -15.90 -10.68
C MET A 40 11.84 -14.92 -10.46
N LEU A 41 11.59 -14.02 -11.42
CA LEU A 41 10.57 -12.99 -11.29
C LEU A 41 9.18 -13.62 -11.18
N GLN A 42 8.92 -14.68 -11.96
CA GLN A 42 7.65 -15.41 -11.92
C GLN A 42 7.46 -16.18 -10.60
N ALA A 43 8.54 -16.76 -10.05
CA ALA A 43 8.52 -17.44 -8.76
C ALA A 43 8.37 -16.47 -7.57
N SER A 44 8.91 -15.25 -7.68
CA SER A 44 8.82 -14.21 -6.63
C SER A 44 7.63 -13.25 -6.81
N LEU A 45 6.80 -13.43 -7.86
CA LEU A 45 5.69 -12.52 -8.18
C LEU A 45 4.76 -12.29 -6.99
N SER A 46 4.46 -13.35 -6.24
CA SER A 46 3.63 -13.28 -5.04
C SER A 46 4.21 -12.36 -3.96
N GLY A 47 5.52 -12.46 -3.70
CA GLY A 47 6.23 -11.62 -2.75
C GLY A 47 6.32 -10.15 -3.18
N ILE A 48 6.49 -9.89 -4.48
CA ILE A 48 6.50 -8.54 -5.05
C ILE A 48 5.09 -7.90 -4.98
N ILE A 49 4.04 -8.66 -5.28
CA ILE A 49 2.66 -8.16 -5.18
C ILE A 49 2.32 -7.87 -3.71
N ALA A 50 2.74 -8.74 -2.80
CA ALA A 50 2.59 -8.55 -1.35
C ALA A 50 3.30 -7.29 -0.84
N SER A 51 4.55 -7.06 -1.27
CA SER A 51 5.31 -5.86 -0.89
C SER A 51 4.64 -4.57 -1.35
N ILE A 52 4.09 -4.55 -2.57
CA ILE A 52 3.34 -3.41 -3.12
C ILE A 52 2.08 -3.13 -2.30
N ILE A 53 1.29 -4.16 -1.97
CA ILE A 53 0.05 -4.00 -1.20
C ILE A 53 0.35 -3.46 0.21
N LEU A 54 1.39 -3.99 0.87
CA LEU A 54 1.80 -3.51 2.19
C LEU A 54 2.32 -2.07 2.14
N ALA A 55 3.12 -1.74 1.13
CA ALA A 55 3.65 -0.39 0.97
C ALA A 55 2.55 0.63 0.67
N LEU A 56 1.55 0.28 -0.13
CA LEU A 56 0.34 1.10 -0.36
C LEU A 56 -0.46 1.28 0.93
N SER A 57 -0.65 0.22 1.71
CA SER A 57 -1.33 0.32 3.00
C SER A 57 -0.61 1.29 3.95
N ARG A 58 0.73 1.30 3.92
CA ARG A 58 1.55 2.25 4.67
C ARG A 58 1.52 3.66 4.07
N ALA A 59 1.42 3.79 2.75
CA ALA A 59 1.29 5.07 2.05
C ALA A 59 0.00 5.81 2.46
N VAL A 60 -1.10 5.07 2.62
CA VAL A 60 -2.36 5.61 3.16
C VAL A 60 -2.15 6.14 4.58
N GLY A 61 -1.22 5.58 5.35
CA GLY A 61 -0.83 6.04 6.68
C GLY A 61 0.16 7.22 6.70
N GLU A 62 0.88 7.51 5.61
CA GLU A 62 1.70 8.74 5.43
C GLU A 62 0.82 9.95 5.10
N THR A 63 -0.29 10.08 5.83
CA THR A 63 -1.41 11.02 5.64
C THR A 63 -0.99 12.49 5.51
N MET A 64 0.15 12.85 6.09
CA MET A 64 0.73 14.19 6.01
C MET A 64 1.17 14.55 4.59
N ALA A 65 1.78 13.64 3.84
CA ALA A 65 2.26 13.92 2.49
C ALA A 65 1.08 14.16 1.52
N VAL A 66 0.02 13.36 1.64
CA VAL A 66 -1.16 13.47 0.77
C VAL A 66 -1.95 14.75 1.08
N THR A 67 -2.07 15.11 2.36
CA THR A 67 -2.77 16.34 2.77
C THR A 67 -2.09 17.59 2.22
N LEU A 68 -0.75 17.61 2.21
CA LEU A 68 0.02 18.74 1.66
C LEU A 68 -0.03 18.82 0.13
N ALA A 69 -0.21 17.70 -0.58
CA ALA A 69 -0.20 17.66 -2.03
C ALA A 69 -1.57 17.96 -2.69
N VAL A 70 -2.67 17.50 -2.08
CA VAL A 70 -4.02 17.55 -2.69
C VAL A 70 -4.80 18.83 -2.29
N GLY A 71 -4.51 19.37 -1.10
CA GLY A 71 -5.18 20.54 -0.55
C GLY A 71 -6.19 20.23 0.56
N THR A 72 -6.90 21.27 1.01
CA THR A 72 -7.78 21.22 2.20
C THR A 72 -9.23 21.58 1.90
N VAL A 73 -9.56 21.89 0.64
CA VAL A 73 -10.90 22.36 0.23
C VAL A 73 -11.66 21.22 -0.42
N ALA A 74 -12.82 20.86 0.13
CA ALA A 74 -13.72 19.88 -0.48
C ALA A 74 -14.56 20.56 -1.57
N VAL A 75 -14.20 20.33 -2.83
CA VAL A 75 -15.02 20.74 -3.98
C VAL A 75 -15.57 19.49 -4.65
N TYR A 76 -16.89 19.33 -4.70
CA TYR A 76 -17.52 18.27 -5.50
C TYR A 76 -17.54 18.69 -6.97
N THR A 77 -16.55 18.23 -7.72
CA THR A 77 -16.37 18.58 -9.13
C THR A 77 -15.77 17.40 -9.89
N SER A 78 -16.17 17.23 -11.14
CA SER A 78 -15.61 16.22 -12.05
C SER A 78 -14.25 16.64 -12.64
N ASN A 79 -13.82 17.86 -12.36
CA ASN A 79 -12.59 18.42 -12.90
C ASN A 79 -11.37 18.04 -12.03
N MET A 80 -10.50 17.19 -12.56
CA MET A 80 -9.33 16.63 -11.88
C MET A 80 -8.22 17.65 -11.56
N PHE A 81 -8.32 18.89 -12.06
CA PHE A 81 -7.35 19.96 -11.78
C PHE A 81 -7.71 20.81 -10.56
N LEU A 82 -8.89 20.60 -9.95
CA LEU A 82 -9.30 21.34 -8.76
C LEU A 82 -8.80 20.66 -7.48
N PRO A 83 -8.51 21.44 -6.42
CA PRO A 83 -8.10 20.88 -5.14
C PRO A 83 -9.21 20.00 -4.58
N ALA A 84 -8.81 18.87 -4.02
CA ALA A 84 -9.71 17.95 -3.33
C ALA A 84 -9.35 17.90 -1.85
N GLN A 85 -10.28 17.42 -1.02
CA GLN A 85 -10.01 17.18 0.40
C GLN A 85 -9.99 15.67 0.65
N THR A 86 -8.88 15.18 1.20
CA THR A 86 -8.80 13.79 1.65
C THR A 86 -9.53 13.60 2.98
N MET A 87 -10.00 12.38 3.25
CA MET A 87 -10.63 12.04 4.54
C MET A 87 -9.70 12.32 5.73
N THR A 88 -8.39 12.17 5.56
CA THR A 88 -7.38 12.46 6.58
C THR A 88 -7.20 13.96 6.79
N ALA A 89 -7.18 14.76 5.70
CA ALA A 89 -7.16 16.21 5.77
C ALA A 89 -8.43 16.78 6.42
N TYR A 90 -9.59 16.16 6.16
CA TYR A 90 -10.85 16.49 6.80
C TYR A 90 -10.79 16.29 8.32
N ILE A 91 -10.28 15.14 8.78
CA ILE A 91 -10.10 14.87 10.22
C ILE A 91 -9.13 15.91 10.82
N ALA A 92 -7.96 16.11 10.21
CA ALA A 92 -6.94 17.04 10.72
C ALA A 92 -7.45 18.49 10.85
N GLN A 93 -8.21 18.98 9.86
CA GLN A 93 -8.77 20.33 9.88
C GLN A 93 -9.87 20.48 10.94
N ARG A 94 -10.71 19.47 11.14
CA ARG A 94 -11.84 19.53 12.07
C ARG A 94 -11.42 19.25 13.52
N VAL A 95 -10.39 18.43 13.75
CA VAL A 95 -9.84 18.22 15.10
C VAL A 95 -9.18 19.49 15.65
N GLY A 96 -8.62 20.34 14.78
CA GLY A 96 -7.99 21.61 15.17
C GLY A 96 -8.94 22.82 15.30
N GLY A 97 -10.23 22.66 15.02
CA GLY A 97 -11.23 23.73 15.14
C GLY A 97 -12.09 23.61 16.39
N ASP A 98 -12.51 24.74 16.97
CA ASP A 98 -13.42 24.83 18.12
C ASP A 98 -14.86 24.38 17.75
N LEU A 99 -15.05 23.08 17.51
CA LEU A 99 -16.37 22.51 17.32
C LEU A 99 -17.05 22.31 18.69
N PRO A 100 -18.24 22.88 18.91
CA PRO A 100 -19.02 22.62 20.12
C PRO A 100 -19.31 21.13 20.27
N PHE A 101 -19.10 20.61 21.47
CA PHE A 101 -19.46 19.23 21.81
C PHE A 101 -20.95 18.99 21.54
N GLY A 102 -21.27 17.99 20.71
CA GLY A 102 -22.65 17.57 20.42
C GLY A 102 -23.23 18.06 19.09
N GLU A 103 -22.52 18.88 18.32
CA GLU A 103 -22.95 19.23 16.96
C GLU A 103 -22.65 18.12 15.95
N ILE A 104 -23.41 18.12 14.84
CA ILE A 104 -23.28 17.16 13.73
C ILE A 104 -21.82 17.11 13.22
N GLY A 105 -21.14 18.25 13.20
CA GLY A 105 -19.74 18.36 12.76
C GLY A 105 -18.73 17.62 13.64
N TYR A 106 -19.05 17.38 14.92
CA TYR A 106 -18.21 16.59 15.83
C TYR A 106 -18.39 15.09 15.57
N LEU A 107 -19.64 14.63 15.43
CA LEU A 107 -19.97 13.23 15.16
C LEU A 107 -19.45 12.76 13.80
N THR A 108 -19.39 13.64 12.80
CA THR A 108 -18.86 13.30 11.47
C THR A 108 -17.36 12.98 11.49
N ILE A 109 -16.57 13.54 12.42
CA ILE A 109 -15.14 13.19 12.55
C ILE A 109 -14.99 11.72 12.95
N PHE A 110 -15.78 11.26 13.92
CA PHE A 110 -15.78 9.86 14.35
C PHE A 110 -16.28 8.91 13.25
N ALA A 111 -17.32 9.30 12.52
CA ALA A 111 -17.81 8.52 11.39
C ALA A 111 -16.75 8.36 10.28
N VAL A 112 -16.10 9.46 9.88
CA VAL A 112 -15.03 9.43 8.86
C VAL A 112 -13.80 8.68 9.37
N GLY A 113 -13.43 8.84 10.65
CA GLY A 113 -12.34 8.09 11.27
C GLY A 113 -12.59 6.58 11.32
N LEU A 114 -13.81 6.17 11.68
CA LEU A 114 -14.21 4.76 11.67
C LEU A 114 -14.20 4.19 10.25
N TYR A 115 -14.73 4.94 9.28
CA TYR A 115 -14.71 4.52 7.88
C TYR A 115 -13.29 4.33 7.34
N LEU A 116 -12.39 5.27 7.65
CA LEU A 116 -10.99 5.18 7.27
C LEU A 116 -10.31 3.99 7.95
N PHE A 117 -10.58 3.77 9.24
CA PHE A 117 -10.08 2.63 9.98
C PHE A 117 -10.51 1.31 9.34
N VAL A 118 -11.78 1.17 8.95
CA VAL A 118 -12.28 -0.04 8.26
C VAL A 118 -11.57 -0.24 6.92
N ILE A 119 -11.37 0.81 6.13
CA ILE A 119 -10.63 0.70 4.86
C ILE A 119 -9.19 0.24 5.11
N THR A 120 -8.47 0.86 6.04
CA THR A 120 -7.09 0.51 6.35
C THR A 120 -7.00 -0.91 6.90
N LEU A 121 -7.93 -1.31 7.77
CA LEU A 121 -8.01 -2.66 8.32
C LEU A 121 -8.26 -3.69 7.23
N CYS A 122 -9.19 -3.45 6.31
CA CYS A 122 -9.46 -4.33 5.18
C CYS A 122 -8.24 -4.46 4.26
N LEU A 123 -7.57 -3.36 3.91
CA LEU A 123 -6.34 -3.39 3.11
C LEU A 123 -5.23 -4.17 3.82
N ASN A 124 -5.07 -3.98 5.13
CA ASN A 124 -4.05 -4.67 5.92
C ASN A 124 -4.35 -6.17 6.05
N LEU A 125 -5.60 -6.55 6.29
CA LEU A 125 -6.04 -7.95 6.33
C LEU A 125 -5.87 -8.64 4.99
N LEU A 126 -6.23 -7.98 3.89
CA LEU A 126 -6.01 -8.50 2.53
C LEU A 126 -4.52 -8.67 2.24
N GLY A 127 -3.70 -7.67 2.58
CA GLY A 127 -2.24 -7.75 2.44
C GLY A 127 -1.64 -8.93 3.22
N ASN A 128 -2.03 -9.09 4.49
CA ASN A 128 -1.56 -10.20 5.33
C ASN A 128 -2.07 -11.56 4.84
N LYS A 129 -3.31 -11.65 4.37
CA LYS A 129 -3.86 -12.90 3.85
C LYS A 129 -3.16 -13.34 2.57
N VAL A 130 -2.90 -12.41 1.66
CA VAL A 130 -2.07 -12.66 0.47
C VAL A 130 -0.68 -13.14 0.90
N LEU A 131 -0.06 -12.51 1.91
CA LEU A 131 1.23 -12.96 2.44
C LEU A 131 1.19 -14.40 2.98
N SER A 132 0.13 -14.75 3.70
CA SER A 132 0.00 -16.07 4.34
C SER A 132 -0.13 -17.21 3.32
N THR A 133 -0.86 -16.98 2.22
CA THR A 133 -1.07 -17.98 1.16
C THR A 133 0.22 -18.39 0.46
N TYR A 134 1.26 -17.55 0.46
CA TYR A 134 2.52 -17.84 -0.21
C TYR A 134 3.66 -18.23 0.72
N ARG A 135 3.46 -18.17 2.05
CA ARG A 135 4.42 -18.68 3.05
C ARG A 135 4.36 -20.20 3.23
N GLU A 136 3.33 -20.86 2.70
CA GLU A 136 3.15 -22.33 2.81
C GLU A 136 3.76 -23.11 1.63
N ALA A 137 4.33 -22.43 0.62
CA ALA A 137 4.83 -23.08 -0.60
C ALA A 137 6.36 -23.28 -0.66
N TYR A 138 7.10 -23.01 0.44
CA TYR A 138 8.53 -23.29 0.54
C TYR A 138 8.87 -24.06 1.81
#